data_AF-K0K0E7-F1
#
_entry.id   AF-K0K0E7-F1
#
_cell.length_a   1.000
_cell.length_b   1.000
_cell.length_c   1.000
_cell.angle_alpha   90.00
_cell.angle_beta   90.00
_cell.angle_gamma   90.00
#
_symmetry.space_group_name_H-M   'P 1'
#
loop_
_entity.id
_entity.type
_entity.pdbx_description
1 polymer ?
#
loop_
_entity_poly.entity_id
_entity_poly.type
_entity_poly.pdbx_seq_one_letter_code
_entity_poly.pdbx_strand_id
1 'polypeptide(L)'
;MTTPAPWPIVSRDKLVRAYHHGSEAGGEAPFRTLRRQKCVTAGVAVPQRRGGRLGGQVRFFSRLNVMAASLVRRGLLDEARMVATRALELEDSEPFRALRDLLASRPTEEVRAIIAGRRPAAESQAVIVEAAIATGRAEELLKPSFAEKELARMLAGHVTSVSDHVVLISDPSGIDTVVPRWLADGALRAEVGDPVIVRTVQLSGDQAMVEVTPGIDLEPVPYSPFDRADHRTAAITPADLDRIAGPAPTLHIPVPVVIGGQSVGD
;
A
#
# COMPACT_ATOMS: atom_id res chain seq x y z
N MET A 1 -0.80 16.96 -5.97
CA MET A 1 -0.96 15.49 -6.00
C MET A 1 -2.14 15.13 -5.10
N THR A 2 -2.94 14.12 -5.44
CA THR A 2 -4.01 13.62 -4.57
C THR A 2 -3.40 12.80 -3.43
N THR A 3 -3.97 12.85 -2.24
CA THR A 3 -3.47 12.04 -1.10
C THR A 3 -3.83 10.57 -1.34
N PRO A 4 -2.85 9.64 -1.38
CA PRO A 4 -3.16 8.22 -1.50
C PRO A 4 -3.94 7.72 -0.29
N ALA A 5 -4.83 6.75 -0.53
CA ALA A 5 -5.45 5.96 0.52
C ALA A 5 -4.63 4.69 0.81
N PRO A 6 -4.74 4.11 2.01
CA PRO A 6 -4.16 2.80 2.29
C PRO A 6 -4.79 1.68 1.46
N TRP A 7 -4.01 0.64 1.14
CA TRP A 7 -4.54 -0.57 0.50
C TRP A 7 -5.67 -1.22 1.33
N PRO A 8 -6.83 -1.55 0.72
CA PRO A 8 -8.04 -1.90 1.47
C PRO A 8 -8.05 -3.32 2.05
N ILE A 9 -7.24 -4.22 1.51
CA ILE A 9 -7.23 -5.63 1.88
C ILE A 9 -5.87 -6.07 2.37
N VAL A 10 -5.83 -7.12 3.20
CA VAL A 10 -4.58 -7.67 3.73
C VAL A 10 -4.60 -9.19 3.83
N SER A 11 -3.41 -9.78 3.92
CA SER A 11 -3.24 -11.20 4.24
C SER A 11 -3.34 -11.45 5.75
N ARG A 12 -3.59 -12.71 6.13
CA ARG A 12 -3.55 -13.17 7.53
C ARG A 12 -2.23 -12.81 8.21
N ASP A 13 -1.11 -12.95 7.50
CA ASP A 13 0.22 -12.72 8.06
C ASP A 13 0.40 -11.27 8.50
N LYS A 14 -0.20 -10.32 7.79
CA LYS A 14 -0.18 -8.92 8.17
C LYS A 14 -0.98 -8.65 9.45
N LEU A 15 -2.09 -9.36 9.66
CA LEU A 15 -2.87 -9.30 10.91
C LEU A 15 -2.08 -9.84 12.10
N VAL A 16 -1.46 -11.01 11.93
CA VAL A 16 -0.65 -11.65 12.97
C VAL A 16 0.51 -10.74 13.38
N ARG A 17 1.21 -10.14 12.41
CA ARG A 17 2.29 -9.18 12.68
C ARG A 17 1.80 -7.93 13.43
N ALA A 18 0.62 -7.41 13.08
CA ALA A 18 0.05 -6.24 13.76
C ALA A 18 -0.29 -6.51 15.24
N TYR A 19 -0.68 -7.75 15.56
CA TYR A 19 -0.94 -8.21 16.93
C TYR A 19 0.35 -8.55 17.69
N HIS A 20 1.30 -9.24 17.05
CA HIS A 20 2.55 -9.69 17.68
C HIS A 20 3.75 -9.42 16.77
N HIS A 21 4.50 -8.35 17.10
CA HIS A 21 5.77 -8.04 16.44
C HIS A 21 6.79 -9.14 16.72
N GLY A 22 7.47 -9.64 15.70
CA GLY A 22 8.46 -10.74 15.81
C GLY A 22 7.90 -12.17 15.67
N SER A 23 6.59 -12.36 15.54
CA SER A 23 6.06 -13.68 15.17
C SER A 23 6.44 -14.02 13.73
N GLU A 24 6.88 -15.26 13.49
CA GLU A 24 7.04 -15.80 12.14
C GLU A 24 5.73 -15.65 11.35
N ALA A 25 5.87 -15.36 10.05
CA ALA A 25 4.73 -15.15 9.16
C ALA A 25 3.75 -16.33 9.24
N GLY A 26 2.47 -16.06 9.51
CA GLY A 26 1.40 -17.06 9.43
C GLY A 26 1.17 -17.91 10.68
N GLY A 27 1.68 -17.50 11.85
CA GLY A 27 1.38 -18.17 13.12
C GLY A 27 -0.11 -18.39 13.36
N GLU A 28 -0.54 -19.66 13.33
CA GLU A 28 -1.94 -20.04 13.58
C GLU A 28 -2.36 -19.78 15.03
N ALA A 29 -1.44 -19.87 15.99
CA ALA A 29 -1.75 -19.62 17.39
C ALA A 29 -2.18 -18.15 17.65
N PRO A 30 -1.41 -17.12 17.25
CA PRO A 30 -1.86 -15.73 17.34
C PRO A 30 -3.21 -15.46 16.66
N PHE A 31 -3.42 -15.98 15.46
CA PHE A 31 -4.67 -15.81 14.74
C PHE A 31 -5.86 -16.47 15.46
N ARG A 32 -5.67 -17.68 16.01
CA ARG A 32 -6.69 -18.35 16.83
C ARG A 32 -7.02 -17.55 18.10
N THR A 33 -6.03 -16.92 18.73
CA THR A 33 -6.26 -16.05 19.90
C THR A 33 -7.15 -14.87 19.53
N LEU A 34 -6.82 -14.13 18.46
CA LEU A 34 -7.63 -13.01 17.97
C LEU A 34 -9.07 -13.45 17.65
N ARG A 35 -9.25 -14.61 17.01
CA ARG A 35 -10.58 -15.15 16.69
C ARG A 35 -11.37 -15.53 17.94
N ARG A 36 -10.75 -16.21 18.91
CA ARG A 36 -11.40 -16.58 20.18
C ARG A 36 -11.87 -15.35 20.95
N GLN A 37 -11.12 -14.25 20.87
CA GLN A 37 -11.45 -12.98 21.50
C GLN A 37 -12.43 -12.11 20.69
N LYS A 38 -12.87 -12.59 19.52
CA LYS A 38 -13.74 -11.85 18.57
C LYS A 38 -13.15 -10.51 18.11
N CYS A 39 -11.83 -10.43 18.01
CA CYS A 39 -11.09 -9.22 17.61
C CYS A 39 -10.58 -9.29 16.16
N VAL A 40 -11.04 -10.28 15.40
CA VAL A 40 -10.77 -10.45 13.96
C VAL A 40 -11.91 -11.25 13.34
N THR A 41 -12.22 -11.00 12.07
CA THR A 41 -13.23 -11.75 11.31
C THR A 41 -12.68 -13.11 10.83
N ALA A 42 -13.53 -13.87 10.15
CA ALA A 42 -13.10 -15.09 9.44
C ALA A 42 -12.34 -14.78 8.12
N GLY A 43 -12.41 -13.54 7.66
CA GLY A 43 -11.95 -13.08 6.35
C GLY A 43 -12.87 -13.52 5.21
N VAL A 44 -12.68 -12.89 4.05
CA VAL A 44 -13.39 -13.22 2.82
C VAL A 44 -12.68 -14.37 2.11
N ALA A 45 -13.41 -15.46 1.88
CA ALA A 45 -12.92 -16.61 1.15
C ALA A 45 -13.06 -16.41 -0.36
N VAL A 46 -11.95 -16.52 -1.08
CA VAL A 46 -11.87 -16.51 -2.53
C VAL A 46 -11.65 -17.94 -3.00
N PRO A 47 -12.68 -18.62 -3.55
CA PRO A 47 -12.53 -19.96 -4.08
C PRO A 47 -11.58 -19.93 -5.28
N GLN A 48 -10.69 -20.91 -5.35
CA GLN A 48 -9.73 -21.05 -6.45
C GLN A 48 -10.06 -22.30 -7.24
N ARG A 49 -10.13 -22.19 -8.57
CA ARG A 49 -10.40 -23.32 -9.46
C ARG A 49 -9.13 -23.71 -10.21
N ARG A 50 -8.85 -25.02 -10.27
CA ARG A 50 -7.75 -25.59 -11.06
C ARG A 50 -8.32 -26.71 -11.94
N GLY A 51 -8.23 -26.57 -13.25
CA GLY A 51 -8.76 -27.57 -14.20
C GLY A 51 -10.24 -27.86 -14.03
N GLY A 52 -11.07 -26.84 -13.74
CA GLY A 52 -12.51 -26.98 -13.54
C GLY A 52 -12.94 -27.54 -12.16
N ARG A 53 -12.00 -27.94 -11.30
CA ARG A 53 -12.27 -28.40 -9.93
C ARG A 53 -11.87 -27.35 -8.88
N LEU A 54 -12.52 -27.37 -7.71
CA LEU A 54 -12.17 -26.50 -6.59
C LEU A 54 -10.80 -26.91 -6.05
N GLY A 55 -9.77 -26.09 -6.31
CA GLY A 55 -8.37 -26.36 -5.98
C GLY A 55 -7.92 -25.80 -4.64
N GLY A 56 -8.83 -25.16 -3.90
CA GLY A 56 -8.56 -24.54 -2.60
C GLY A 56 -9.28 -23.20 -2.45
N GLN A 57 -8.90 -22.46 -1.41
CA GLN A 57 -9.37 -21.09 -1.17
C GLN A 57 -8.19 -20.22 -0.72
N VAL A 58 -8.15 -18.99 -1.21
CA VAL A 58 -7.31 -17.93 -0.64
C VAL A 58 -8.21 -17.03 0.20
N ARG A 59 -7.68 -16.47 1.29
CA ARG A 59 -8.43 -15.52 2.12
C ARG A 59 -7.74 -14.18 2.15
N PHE A 60 -8.55 -13.13 2.11
CA PHE A 60 -8.14 -11.79 2.45
C PHE A 60 -9.04 -11.23 3.54
N PHE A 61 -8.59 -10.15 4.16
CA PHE A 61 -9.32 -9.48 5.23
C PHE A 61 -9.38 -8.00 4.90
N SER A 62 -10.42 -7.30 5.36
CA SER A 62 -10.41 -5.85 5.37
C SER A 62 -9.23 -5.35 6.21
N ARG A 63 -8.61 -4.25 5.78
CA ARG A 63 -7.59 -3.51 6.55
C ARG A 63 -8.05 -3.18 7.98
N LEU A 64 -9.35 -3.02 8.23
CA LEU A 64 -9.89 -2.81 9.58
C LEU A 64 -9.50 -3.92 10.56
N ASN A 65 -9.29 -5.16 10.10
CA ASN A 65 -8.78 -6.23 10.95
C ASN A 65 -7.35 -5.97 11.45
N VAL A 66 -6.51 -5.25 10.69
CA VAL A 66 -5.17 -4.82 11.13
C VAL A 66 -5.29 -3.82 12.28
N MET A 67 -6.25 -2.90 12.18
CA MET A 67 -6.54 -1.93 13.23
C MET A 67 -7.04 -2.64 14.50
N ALA A 68 -7.99 -3.57 14.37
CA ALA A 68 -8.47 -4.39 15.48
C ALA A 68 -7.31 -5.16 16.14
N ALA A 69 -6.48 -5.86 15.37
CA ALA A 69 -5.30 -6.57 15.86
C ALA A 69 -4.32 -5.64 16.60
N SER A 70 -4.10 -4.43 16.08
CA SER A 70 -3.27 -3.41 16.72
C SER A 70 -3.84 -2.90 18.04
N LEU A 71 -5.17 -2.81 18.16
CA LEU A 71 -5.87 -2.42 19.39
C LEU A 71 -5.77 -3.51 20.45
N VAL A 72 -5.92 -4.79 20.07
CA VAL A 72 -5.69 -5.92 21.00
C VAL A 72 -4.29 -5.86 21.59
N ARG A 73 -3.28 -5.61 20.76
CA ARG A 73 -1.89 -5.47 21.23
C ARG A 73 -1.71 -4.36 22.27
N ARG A 74 -2.51 -3.29 22.16
CA ARG A 74 -2.52 -2.16 23.11
C ARG A 74 -3.37 -2.41 24.35
N GLY A 75 -3.96 -3.60 24.51
CA GLY A 75 -4.87 -3.93 25.60
C GLY A 75 -6.28 -3.36 25.46
N LEU A 76 -6.63 -2.78 24.30
CA LEU A 76 -7.90 -2.12 24.02
C LEU A 76 -8.89 -3.12 23.38
N LEU A 77 -9.34 -4.09 24.17
CA LEU A 77 -10.11 -5.25 23.67
C LEU A 77 -11.52 -4.88 23.19
N ASP A 78 -12.21 -3.97 23.88
CA ASP A 78 -13.59 -3.63 23.52
C ASP A 78 -13.64 -2.82 22.23
N GLU A 79 -12.69 -1.90 22.05
CA GLU A 79 -12.52 -1.19 20.80
C GLU A 79 -12.09 -2.13 19.67
N ALA A 80 -11.19 -3.08 19.94
CA ALA A 80 -10.81 -4.08 18.96
C ALA A 80 -12.02 -4.90 18.47
N ARG A 81 -12.93 -5.28 19.37
CA ARG A 81 -14.18 -5.97 19.01
C ARG A 81 -15.11 -5.09 18.19
N MET A 82 -15.27 -3.82 18.56
CA MET A 82 -16.06 -2.86 17.78
C MET A 82 -15.53 -2.72 16.36
N VAL A 83 -14.21 -2.57 16.20
CA VAL A 83 -13.57 -2.49 14.87
C VAL A 83 -13.73 -3.80 14.11
N ALA A 84 -13.62 -4.97 14.77
CA ALA A 84 -13.83 -6.26 14.13
C ALA A 84 -15.27 -6.46 13.64
N THR A 85 -16.28 -5.96 14.38
CA THR A 85 -17.67 -5.94 13.92
C THR A 85 -17.82 -5.07 12.67
N ARG A 86 -17.21 -3.87 12.67
CA ARG A 86 -17.25 -3.00 11.49
C ARG A 86 -16.51 -3.60 10.30
N ALA A 87 -15.42 -4.33 10.54
CA ALA A 87 -14.71 -5.09 9.53
C ALA A 87 -15.60 -6.18 8.92
N LEU A 88 -16.40 -6.88 9.72
CA LEU A 88 -17.35 -7.89 9.23
C LEU A 88 -18.42 -7.27 8.32
N GLU A 89 -19.04 -6.17 8.76
CA GLU A 89 -20.04 -5.44 7.96
C GLU A 89 -19.45 -4.96 6.62
N LEU A 90 -18.20 -4.50 6.63
CA LEU A 90 -17.49 -4.07 5.44
C LEU A 90 -17.16 -5.26 4.52
N GLU A 91 -16.73 -6.39 5.07
CA GLU A 91 -16.43 -7.61 4.32
C GLU A 91 -17.68 -8.21 3.64
N ASP A 92 -18.86 -8.02 4.22
CA ASP A 92 -20.15 -8.45 3.65
C ASP A 92 -20.75 -7.43 2.66
N SER A 93 -20.14 -6.25 2.53
CA SER A 93 -20.64 -5.16 1.68
C SER A 93 -20.38 -5.39 0.17
N GLU A 94 -21.13 -4.65 -0.66
CA GLU A 94 -21.05 -4.79 -2.12
C GLU A 94 -19.64 -4.59 -2.70
N PRO A 95 -18.85 -3.57 -2.30
CA PRO A 95 -17.47 -3.42 -2.79
C PRO A 95 -16.58 -4.64 -2.50
N PHE A 96 -16.72 -5.27 -1.32
CA PHE A 96 -15.92 -6.44 -0.95
C PHE A 96 -16.41 -7.73 -1.65
N ARG A 97 -17.71 -7.83 -1.96
CA ARG A 97 -18.24 -8.90 -2.82
C ARG A 97 -17.74 -8.78 -4.25
N ALA A 98 -17.78 -7.59 -4.84
CA ALA A 98 -17.23 -7.32 -6.16
C ALA A 98 -15.72 -7.63 -6.21
N LEU A 99 -14.97 -7.26 -5.17
CA LEU A 99 -13.55 -7.59 -5.05
C LEU A 99 -13.29 -9.10 -4.94
N ARG A 100 -14.09 -9.83 -4.16
CA ARG A 100 -14.02 -11.30 -4.09
C ARG A 100 -14.24 -11.93 -5.46
N ASP A 101 -15.25 -11.47 -6.19
CA ASP A 101 -15.63 -12.05 -7.49
C ASP A 101 -14.57 -11.74 -8.55
N LEU A 102 -14.01 -10.53 -8.54
CA LEU A 102 -12.83 -10.18 -9.32
C LEU A 102 -11.68 -11.15 -9.03
N LEU A 103 -11.31 -11.35 -7.76
CA LEU A 103 -10.19 -12.22 -7.40
C LEU A 103 -10.46 -13.70 -7.70
N ALA A 104 -11.71 -14.16 -7.65
CA ALA A 104 -12.07 -15.54 -7.96
C ALA A 104 -11.84 -15.90 -9.44
N SER A 105 -11.82 -14.90 -10.33
CA SER A 105 -11.56 -15.07 -11.76
C SER A 105 -10.07 -15.14 -12.13
N ARG A 106 -9.18 -14.84 -11.18
CA ARG A 106 -7.73 -14.69 -11.41
C ARG A 106 -6.94 -15.92 -10.95
N PRO A 107 -5.75 -16.19 -11.53
CA PRO A 107 -4.83 -17.21 -11.03
C PRO A 107 -4.42 -16.98 -9.56
N THR A 108 -4.23 -18.06 -8.82
CA THR A 108 -3.91 -18.00 -7.36
C THR A 108 -2.66 -17.17 -7.04
N GLU A 109 -1.63 -17.22 -7.88
CA GLU A 109 -0.40 -16.43 -7.73
C GLU A 109 -0.70 -14.92 -7.81
N GLU A 110 -1.51 -14.51 -8.78
CA GLU A 110 -1.92 -13.12 -8.98
C GLU A 110 -2.79 -12.64 -7.82
N VAL A 111 -3.74 -13.46 -7.36
CA VAL A 111 -4.57 -13.16 -6.19
C VAL A 111 -3.72 -12.90 -4.95
N ARG A 112 -2.73 -13.76 -4.68
CA ARG A 112 -1.82 -13.58 -3.54
C ARG A 112 -1.01 -12.29 -3.67
N ALA A 113 -0.55 -11.96 -4.87
CA ALA A 113 0.20 -10.73 -5.12
C ALA A 113 -0.67 -9.48 -4.90
N ILE A 114 -1.93 -9.47 -5.38
CA ILE A 114 -2.87 -8.36 -5.17
C ILE A 114 -3.19 -8.18 -3.68
N ILE A 115 -3.43 -9.27 -2.96
CA ILE A 115 -3.65 -9.24 -1.49
C ILE A 115 -2.42 -8.68 -0.76
N ALA A 116 -1.21 -8.99 -1.25
CA ALA A 116 0.03 -8.43 -0.71
C ALA A 116 0.23 -6.95 -1.04
N GLY A 117 -0.57 -6.37 -1.95
CA GLY A 117 -0.53 -4.96 -2.32
C GLY A 117 -0.04 -4.67 -3.73
N ARG A 118 0.24 -5.69 -4.56
CA ARG A 118 0.60 -5.48 -5.97
C ARG A 118 -0.58 -4.83 -6.68
N ARG A 119 -0.33 -3.76 -7.43
CA ARG A 119 -1.36 -3.12 -8.26
C ARG A 119 -1.81 -4.12 -9.33
N PRO A 120 -3.13 -4.34 -9.49
CA PRO A 120 -3.63 -5.15 -10.58
C PRO A 120 -3.54 -4.35 -11.89
N ALA A 121 -3.83 -5.04 -13.00
CA ALA A 121 -4.01 -4.40 -14.29
C ALA A 121 -5.13 -3.34 -14.26
N ALA A 122 -5.04 -2.34 -15.15
CA ALA A 122 -5.86 -1.13 -15.12
C ALA A 122 -7.37 -1.42 -15.08
N GLU A 123 -7.83 -2.45 -15.80
CA GLU A 123 -9.24 -2.85 -15.86
C GLU A 123 -9.81 -3.34 -14.51
N SER A 124 -8.93 -3.70 -13.56
CA SER A 124 -9.31 -4.21 -12.24
C SER A 124 -9.11 -3.18 -11.12
N GLN A 125 -8.51 -2.02 -11.42
CA GLN A 125 -8.19 -1.01 -10.41
C GLN A 125 -9.45 -0.39 -9.80
N ALA A 126 -10.48 -0.13 -10.60
CA ALA A 126 -11.73 0.48 -10.14
C ALA A 126 -12.37 -0.28 -8.98
N VAL A 127 -12.38 -1.62 -9.03
CA VAL A 127 -12.95 -2.45 -7.95
C VAL A 127 -12.16 -2.33 -6.65
N ILE A 128 -10.83 -2.23 -6.74
CA ILE A 128 -9.99 -2.02 -5.56
C ILE A 128 -10.16 -0.60 -5.00
N VAL A 129 -10.30 0.41 -5.88
CA VAL A 129 -10.58 1.79 -5.48
C VAL A 129 -11.91 1.88 -4.73
N GLU A 130 -12.98 1.26 -5.23
CA GLU A 130 -14.26 1.21 -4.52
C GLU A 130 -14.15 0.57 -3.13
N ALA A 131 -13.39 -0.53 -3.02
CA ALA A 131 -13.11 -1.15 -1.72
C ALA A 131 -12.27 -0.23 -0.80
N ALA A 132 -11.35 0.55 -1.35
CA ALA A 132 -10.57 1.57 -0.61
C ALA A 132 -11.43 2.73 -0.13
N ILE A 133 -12.33 3.24 -0.96
CA ILE A 133 -13.32 4.27 -0.58
C ILE A 133 -14.22 3.76 0.56
N ALA A 134 -14.75 2.54 0.41
CA ALA A 134 -15.60 1.93 1.45
C ALA A 134 -14.85 1.72 2.77
N THR A 135 -13.59 1.29 2.68
CA THR A 135 -12.70 1.15 3.84
C THR A 135 -12.46 2.51 4.52
N GLY A 136 -12.11 3.55 3.75
CA GLY A 136 -11.90 4.89 4.29
C GLY A 136 -13.14 5.48 4.97
N ARG A 137 -14.33 5.28 4.39
CA ARG A 137 -15.60 5.67 5.04
C ARG A 137 -15.84 4.93 6.35
N ALA A 138 -15.52 3.64 6.41
CA ALA A 138 -15.64 2.86 7.62
C ALA A 138 -14.62 3.29 8.69
N GLU A 139 -13.39 3.62 8.30
CA GLU A 139 -12.37 4.20 9.19
C GLU A 139 -12.80 5.56 9.74
N GLU A 140 -13.40 6.43 8.93
CA GLU A 140 -13.87 7.75 9.37
C GLU A 140 -14.90 7.68 10.50
N LEU A 141 -15.85 6.74 10.42
CA LEU A 141 -16.84 6.52 11.47
C LEU A 141 -16.23 6.06 12.80
N LEU A 142 -15.02 5.50 12.74
CA LEU A 142 -14.28 5.02 13.90
C LEU A 142 -13.43 6.14 14.54
N LYS A 143 -12.93 7.12 13.76
CA LYS A 143 -11.99 8.17 14.21
C LYS A 143 -12.36 8.88 15.51
N PRO A 144 -13.62 9.28 15.78
CA PRO A 144 -13.97 9.94 17.04
C PRO A 144 -13.64 9.11 18.29
N SER A 145 -13.66 7.78 18.17
CA SER A 145 -13.33 6.87 19.29
C SER A 145 -11.83 6.66 19.49
N PHE A 146 -11.00 7.08 18.53
CA PHE A 146 -9.57 6.73 18.46
C PHE A 146 -8.61 7.93 18.46
N ALA A 147 -9.10 9.15 18.19
CA ALA A 147 -8.26 10.34 18.05
C ALA A 147 -7.34 10.64 19.26
N GLU A 148 -7.76 10.30 20.48
CA GLU A 148 -6.94 10.48 21.69
C GLU A 148 -5.92 9.34 21.92
N LYS A 149 -6.04 8.22 21.20
CA LYS A 149 -5.30 6.98 21.46
C LYS A 149 -4.24 6.67 20.38
N GLU A 150 -4.11 7.51 19.36
CA GLU A 150 -3.18 7.29 18.24
C GLU A 150 -1.91 8.16 18.32
N LEU A 151 -0.85 7.62 18.93
CA LEU A 151 0.53 8.14 18.84
C LEU A 151 1.21 7.80 17.49
N ALA A 152 0.44 7.47 16.45
CA ALA A 152 1.01 7.11 15.16
C ALA A 152 0.97 8.31 14.22
N ARG A 153 2.14 8.68 13.68
CA ARG A 153 2.20 9.63 12.58
C ARG A 153 2.02 8.86 11.28
N MET A 154 1.10 9.32 10.45
CA MET A 154 0.87 8.76 9.11
C MET A 154 1.23 9.81 8.08
N LEU A 155 2.04 9.42 7.11
CA LEU A 155 2.36 10.20 5.92
C LEU A 155 1.88 9.41 4.71
N ALA A 156 1.14 10.08 3.83
CA ALA A 156 0.63 9.53 2.60
C ALA A 156 1.17 10.36 1.44
N GLY A 157 1.83 9.71 0.48
CA GLY A 157 2.49 10.41 -0.62
C GLY A 157 2.92 9.47 -1.73
N HIS A 158 3.66 9.99 -2.69
CA HIS A 158 4.16 9.21 -3.83
C HIS A 158 5.67 9.15 -3.83
N VAL A 159 6.20 8.04 -4.33
CA VAL A 159 7.63 7.92 -4.60
C VAL A 159 8.02 8.89 -5.72
N THR A 160 8.89 9.85 -5.42
CA THR A 160 9.36 10.85 -6.39
C THR A 160 10.76 10.56 -6.91
N SER A 161 11.55 9.79 -6.16
CA SER A 161 12.88 9.35 -6.57
C SER A 161 13.23 7.99 -5.97
N VAL A 162 13.97 7.19 -6.72
CA VAL A 162 14.45 5.87 -6.32
C VAL A 162 15.96 5.83 -6.54
N SER A 163 16.70 5.54 -5.47
CA SER A 163 18.14 5.30 -5.49
C SER A 163 18.42 3.83 -5.16
N ASP A 164 19.68 3.42 -5.08
CA ASP A 164 20.03 2.04 -4.72
C ASP A 164 19.64 1.66 -3.29
N HIS A 165 19.61 2.64 -2.37
CA HIS A 165 19.42 2.37 -0.93
C HIS A 165 18.20 3.05 -0.32
N VAL A 166 17.66 4.08 -0.97
CA VAL A 166 16.58 4.90 -0.44
C VAL A 166 15.57 5.23 -1.52
N VAL A 167 14.34 5.49 -1.08
CA VAL A 167 13.29 6.12 -1.86
C VAL A 167 12.92 7.45 -1.20
N LEU A 168 12.62 8.45 -2.01
CA LEU A 168 12.03 9.71 -1.56
C LEU A 168 10.51 9.63 -1.77
N ILE A 169 9.77 9.91 -0.72
CA ILE A 169 8.30 9.96 -0.73
C ILE A 169 7.89 11.40 -0.45
N SER A 170 7.20 12.01 -1.40
CA SER A 170 6.70 13.38 -1.26
C SER A 170 5.21 13.34 -0.94
N ASP A 171 4.80 14.02 0.12
CA ASP A 171 3.37 14.20 0.43
C ASP A 171 2.76 15.34 -0.41
N PRO A 172 1.42 15.51 -0.40
CA PRO A 172 0.75 16.59 -1.13
C PRO A 172 1.13 18.01 -0.68
N SER A 173 1.75 18.18 0.49
CA SER A 173 2.27 19.46 0.99
C SER A 173 3.69 19.76 0.49
N GLY A 174 4.32 18.81 -0.21
CA GLY A 174 5.69 18.94 -0.72
C GLY A 174 6.76 18.59 0.30
N ILE A 175 6.39 17.92 1.40
CA ILE A 175 7.36 17.44 2.39
C ILE A 175 7.90 16.09 1.93
N ASP A 176 9.22 16.03 1.77
CA ASP A 176 9.93 14.82 1.39
C ASP A 176 10.32 13.99 2.62
N THR A 177 10.03 12.69 2.55
CA THR A 177 10.44 11.70 3.54
C THR A 177 11.33 10.65 2.90
N VAL A 178 12.51 10.46 3.49
CA VAL A 178 13.48 9.43 3.08
C VAL A 178 13.12 8.11 3.74
N VAL A 179 12.99 7.05 2.95
CA VAL A 179 12.71 5.69 3.45
C VAL A 179 13.73 4.70 2.86
N PRO A 180 14.23 3.72 3.63
CA PRO A 180 15.08 2.68 3.08
C PRO A 180 14.37 1.89 1.97
N ARG A 181 15.06 1.65 0.85
CA ARG A 181 14.50 1.00 -0.34
C ARG A 181 13.93 -0.39 -0.03
N TRP A 182 14.62 -1.18 0.78
CA TRP A 182 14.15 -2.53 1.16
C TRP A 182 12.78 -2.50 1.89
N LEU A 183 12.46 -1.41 2.59
CA LEU A 183 11.18 -1.26 3.28
C LEU A 183 10.07 -0.91 2.28
N ALA A 184 10.40 -0.11 1.26
CA ALA A 184 9.51 0.23 0.15
C ALA A 184 9.27 -0.97 -0.79
N ASP A 185 10.32 -1.75 -1.10
CA ASP A 185 10.24 -3.02 -1.83
C ASP A 185 9.33 -4.02 -1.11
N GLY A 186 9.48 -4.15 0.21
CA GLY A 186 8.62 -5.01 1.04
C GLY A 186 7.14 -4.58 1.04
N ALA A 187 6.86 -3.32 0.73
CA ALA A 187 5.52 -2.79 0.52
C ALA A 187 5.04 -2.87 -0.94
N LEU A 188 5.86 -3.41 -1.85
CA LEU A 188 5.62 -3.46 -3.29
C LEU A 188 5.43 -2.06 -3.89
N ARG A 189 6.17 -1.07 -3.38
CA ARG A 189 6.09 0.32 -3.79
C ARG A 189 7.48 0.97 -3.87
N ALA A 190 8.24 0.60 -4.89
CA ALA A 190 9.63 1.03 -5.06
C ALA A 190 9.92 1.61 -6.45
N GLU A 191 8.88 1.99 -7.19
CA GLU A 191 8.97 2.67 -8.48
C GLU A 191 8.50 4.12 -8.36
N VAL A 192 9.00 5.00 -9.23
CA VAL A 192 8.58 6.41 -9.26
C VAL A 192 7.09 6.50 -9.63
N GLY A 193 6.34 7.33 -8.91
CA GLY A 193 4.89 7.46 -9.02
C GLY A 193 4.10 6.47 -8.16
N ASP A 194 4.77 5.62 -7.39
CA ASP A 194 4.11 4.65 -6.53
C ASP A 194 3.42 5.32 -5.34
N PRO A 195 2.10 5.10 -5.12
CA PRO A 195 1.41 5.60 -3.94
C PRO A 195 1.80 4.77 -2.71
N VAL A 196 2.22 5.47 -1.64
CA VAL A 196 2.77 4.87 -0.42
C VAL A 196 2.16 5.52 0.82
N ILE A 197 1.92 4.68 1.84
CA ILE A 197 1.59 5.13 3.19
C ILE A 197 2.72 4.72 4.13
N VAL A 198 3.36 5.70 4.75
CA VAL A 198 4.36 5.51 5.81
C VAL A 198 3.69 5.75 7.15
N ARG A 199 3.82 4.79 8.06
CA ARG A 199 3.29 4.88 9.42
C ARG A 199 4.43 4.74 10.43
N THR A 200 4.57 5.73 11.30
CA THR A 200 5.54 5.72 12.38
C THR A 200 4.82 5.60 13.71
N VAL A 201 5.16 4.60 14.50
CA VAL A 201 4.58 4.35 15.83
C VAL A 201 5.68 4.41 16.86
N GLN A 202 5.57 5.28 17.86
CA GLN A 202 6.48 5.25 19.01
C GLN A 202 6.16 4.02 19.87
N LEU A 203 7.19 3.23 20.19
CA LEU A 203 7.07 2.02 21.02
C LEU A 203 7.39 2.32 22.49
N SER A 204 8.48 3.03 22.74
CA SER A 204 8.92 3.54 24.05
C SER A 204 9.89 4.70 23.81
N GLY A 205 10.06 5.63 24.76
CA GLY A 205 11.04 6.74 24.73
C GLY A 205 11.77 7.01 23.41
N ASP A 206 12.84 6.26 23.17
CA ASP A 206 13.80 6.33 22.05
C ASP A 206 13.56 5.34 20.90
N GLN A 207 12.54 4.49 20.99
CA GLN A 207 12.20 3.46 20.01
C GLN A 207 10.95 3.82 19.21
N ALA A 208 11.06 3.72 17.89
CA ALA A 208 9.95 3.84 16.96
C ALA A 208 9.96 2.68 15.97
N MET A 209 8.76 2.28 15.55
CA MET A 209 8.54 1.35 14.45
C MET A 209 8.07 2.15 13.24
N VAL A 210 8.77 1.98 12.12
CA VAL A 210 8.36 2.51 10.82
C VAL A 210 7.81 1.37 9.99
N GLU A 211 6.58 1.52 9.52
CA GLU A 211 5.92 0.59 8.62
C GLU A 211 5.62 1.31 7.30
N VAL A 212 6.02 0.71 6.19
CA VAL A 212 5.61 1.15 4.86
C VAL A 212 4.53 0.21 4.37
N THR A 213 3.42 0.77 3.90
CA THR A 213 2.31 -0.01 3.36
C THR A 213 1.92 0.48 1.98
N PRO A 214 1.45 -0.42 1.10
CA PRO A 214 1.01 -0.02 -0.22
C PRO A 214 -0.12 0.99 -0.12
N GLY A 215 -0.02 2.08 -0.89
CA GLY A 215 -1.10 3.02 -1.12
C GLY A 215 -1.88 2.72 -2.40
N ILE A 216 -2.97 3.44 -2.59
CA ILE A 216 -3.77 3.49 -3.81
C ILE A 216 -4.35 4.90 -3.99
N ASP A 217 -4.31 5.42 -5.21
CA ASP A 217 -4.96 6.68 -5.55
C ASP A 217 -6.45 6.45 -5.76
N LEU A 218 -7.29 7.24 -5.07
CA LEU A 218 -8.76 7.15 -5.20
C LEU A 218 -9.26 7.84 -6.47
N GLU A 219 -8.52 8.84 -6.93
CA GLU A 219 -8.70 9.50 -8.21
C GLU A 219 -7.40 9.31 -8.98
N PRO A 220 -7.29 8.29 -9.85
CA PRO A 220 -6.08 8.04 -10.62
C PRO A 220 -5.93 9.13 -11.67
N VAL A 221 -5.34 10.25 -11.27
CA VAL A 221 -4.75 11.20 -12.19
C VAL A 221 -3.42 10.59 -12.63
N PRO A 222 -3.09 10.52 -13.94
CA PRO A 222 -1.77 10.13 -14.37
C PRO A 222 -0.72 10.97 -13.61
N TYR A 223 0.13 10.31 -12.82
CA TYR A 223 1.23 10.97 -12.15
C TYR A 223 2.16 11.54 -13.23
N SER A 224 2.31 12.86 -13.24
CA SER A 224 3.32 13.55 -14.03
C SER A 224 4.42 13.98 -13.05
N PRO A 225 5.69 13.58 -13.24
CA PRO A 225 6.81 14.11 -12.46
C PRO A 225 7.06 15.60 -12.75
N PHE A 226 6.39 16.16 -13.77
CA PHE A 226 6.40 17.58 -14.10
C PHE A 226 5.18 18.27 -13.48
N ASP A 227 5.44 19.38 -12.79
CA ASP A 227 4.43 20.23 -12.16
C ASP A 227 3.40 20.71 -13.21
N ARG A 228 2.12 20.76 -12.85
CA ARG A 228 1.05 21.24 -13.76
C ARG A 228 1.19 22.72 -14.11
N ALA A 229 2.00 23.46 -13.35
CA ALA A 229 2.38 24.84 -13.65
C ALA A 229 3.58 24.94 -14.62
N ASP A 230 4.20 23.83 -15.01
CA ASP A 230 5.30 23.83 -15.97
C ASP A 230 4.75 24.03 -17.40
N HIS A 231 5.21 25.09 -18.05
CA HIS A 231 4.86 25.48 -19.42
C HIS A 231 5.19 24.38 -20.45
N ARG A 232 6.06 23.42 -20.10
CA ARG A 232 6.41 22.27 -20.95
C ARG A 232 5.32 21.19 -20.99
N THR A 233 4.46 21.12 -19.98
CA THR A 233 3.35 20.13 -19.92
C THR A 233 2.20 20.46 -20.86
N ALA A 234 2.05 21.73 -21.27
CA ALA A 234 1.05 22.16 -22.25
C ALA A 234 1.37 21.70 -23.69
N ALA A 235 2.55 21.11 -23.92
CA ALA A 235 3.03 20.70 -25.24
C ALA A 235 3.02 19.18 -25.46
N ILE A 236 2.56 18.37 -24.49
CA ILE A 236 2.55 16.91 -24.63
C ILE A 236 1.39 16.52 -25.56
N THR A 237 1.73 16.04 -26.75
CA THR A 237 0.77 15.58 -27.74
C THR A 237 0.39 14.11 -27.49
N PRO A 238 -0.72 13.61 -28.07
CA PRO A 238 -1.06 12.19 -28.01
C PRO A 238 0.07 11.27 -28.51
N ALA A 239 0.90 11.74 -29.45
CA ALA A 239 2.06 10.99 -29.95
C ALA A 239 3.22 10.91 -28.93
N ASP A 240 3.31 11.87 -28.00
CA ASP A 240 4.29 11.86 -26.93
C ASP A 240 3.88 10.91 -25.80
N LEU A 241 2.57 10.78 -25.55
CA LEU A 241 2.03 9.77 -24.63
C LEU A 241 2.35 8.34 -25.10
N ASP A 242 2.24 8.08 -26.41
CA ASP A 242 2.63 6.79 -27.00
C ASP A 242 4.15 6.52 -26.88
N ARG A 243 5.01 7.56 -26.91
CA ARG A 243 6.45 7.42 -26.67
C ARG A 243 6.80 7.17 -25.21
N ILE A 244 6.08 7.80 -24.29
CA ILE A 244 6.27 7.64 -22.84
C ILE A 244 5.76 6.26 -22.37
N ALA A 245 4.76 5.70 -23.04
CA ALA A 245 4.22 4.37 -22.76
C ALA A 245 5.14 3.21 -23.19
N GLY A 246 6.22 3.48 -23.95
CA GLY A 246 7.23 2.50 -24.36
C GLY A 246 8.42 2.40 -23.38
N PRO A 247 9.25 1.34 -23.48
CA PRO A 247 10.50 1.28 -22.72
C PRO A 247 11.41 2.46 -23.11
N ALA A 248 11.88 3.20 -22.10
CA ALA A 248 12.67 4.40 -22.32
C ALA A 248 13.93 4.10 -23.16
N PRO A 249 14.16 4.82 -24.28
CA PRO A 249 15.39 4.64 -25.05
C PRO A 249 16.60 5.05 -24.22
N THR A 250 17.70 4.31 -24.36
CA THR A 250 18.95 4.60 -23.66
C THR A 250 19.45 5.99 -24.04
N LEU A 251 19.53 6.88 -23.04
CA LEU A 251 19.99 8.25 -23.24
C LEU A 251 21.53 8.26 -23.31
N HIS A 252 22.07 8.45 -24.50
CA HIS A 252 23.49 8.72 -24.68
C HIS A 252 23.75 10.22 -24.58
N ILE A 253 24.25 10.66 -23.43
CA ILE A 253 24.72 12.04 -23.25
C ILE A 253 26.23 12.07 -23.54
N PRO A 254 26.69 12.65 -24.67
CA PRO A 254 28.11 12.90 -24.86
C PRO A 254 28.55 14.02 -23.90
N VAL A 255 29.39 13.67 -22.94
CA VAL A 255 30.02 14.63 -22.03
C VAL A 255 31.35 15.09 -22.64
N PRO A 256 31.52 16.36 -23.00
CA PRO A 256 32.81 16.87 -23.47
C PRO A 256 33.79 16.91 -22.29
N VAL A 257 34.87 16.12 -22.37
CA VAL A 257 35.98 16.16 -21.41
C VAL A 257 37.07 17.06 -21.98
N VAL A 258 37.36 18.18 -21.30
CA VAL A 258 38.55 18.98 -21.57
C VAL A 258 39.71 18.35 -20.80
N ILE A 259 40.62 17.69 -21.52
CA ILE A 259 41.87 17.21 -20.94
C ILE A 259 42.84 18.40 -20.97
N GLY A 260 43.11 18.97 -19.79
CA GLY A 260 44.10 20.03 -19.62
C GLY A 260 45.49 19.52 -20.00
N GLY A 261 46.00 19.97 -21.14
CA GLY A 261 47.39 19.77 -21.54
C GLY A 261 48.32 20.55 -20.62
N GLN A 262 49.28 19.84 -20.01
CA GLN A 262 50.39 20.47 -19.30
C GLN A 262 51.21 21.33 -20.26
N SER A 263 51.47 22.57 -19.87
CA SER A 263 52.51 23.40 -20.47
C SER A 263 53.87 23.03 -19.89
N VAL A 264 54.79 22.51 -20.73
CA VAL A 264 56.25 22.54 -20.52
C VAL A 264 56.97 22.61 -21.88
N GLY A 265 57.73 23.70 -22.10
CA GLY A 265 58.85 23.91 -23.06
C GLY A 265 58.50 23.87 -24.57
N ASP A 266 58.87 24.84 -25.42
CA ASP A 266 59.89 25.90 -25.39
C ASP A 266 59.33 27.23 -25.95
#